data_AF-A0A7Z0PY39-F1
#
_entry.id   AF-A0A7Z0PY39-F1
#
_cell.length_a   1.000
_cell.length_b   1.000
_cell.length_c   1.000
_cell.angle_alpha   90.00
_cell.angle_beta   90.00
_cell.angle_gamma   90.00
#
_symmetry.space_group_name_H-M   'P 1'
#
loop_
_entity.id
_entity.type
_entity.pdbx_description
1 polymer ?
#
loop_
_entity_poly.entity_id
_entity_poly.type
_entity_poly.pdbx_seq_one_letter_code
_entity_poly.pdbx_strand_id
1 'polypeptide(L)'
;TDDVCCVASLCAPRPACTRRPGEPVSRLAALVTALAARTGRPRTAVCAEWFLRYLERVVRPVLRLDGEAGIALEAHQQNTLLLLDADGWPAGGRYRDNQGYYFRASRRAELDALLPGVGDRSDTFVDDDVTDERFAYYLGVNNVLGLIGAFGSQGLADERLLLAAFRRFLTDAAAGPDATGSPLPARLLEEPLLRCKANLLTRLRGLDELVGPVDTQSVYVTVANPVHAP
;
A
#
# COMPACT_ATOMS: atom_id res chain seq x y z
N THR A 1 -8.30 -3.28 24.27
CA THR A 1 -7.28 -3.97 23.45
C THR A 1 -7.38 -3.43 22.04
N ASP A 2 -6.26 -3.01 21.46
CA ASP A 2 -6.24 -2.47 20.09
C ASP A 2 -6.73 -3.53 19.09
N ASP A 3 -7.62 -3.16 18.18
CA ASP A 3 -7.99 -4.01 17.04
C ASP A 3 -6.96 -3.82 15.93
N VAL A 4 -6.08 -4.81 15.77
CA VAL A 4 -4.99 -4.79 14.80
C VAL A 4 -5.16 -5.95 13.83
N CYS A 5 -5.10 -5.68 12.52
CA CYS A 5 -5.16 -6.72 11.51
C CYS A 5 -4.24 -6.48 10.31
N CYS A 6 -3.74 -7.57 9.75
CA CYS A 6 -3.03 -7.55 8.46
C CYS A 6 -3.99 -7.15 7.33
N VAL A 7 -3.60 -6.17 6.50
CA VAL A 7 -4.44 -5.65 5.40
C VAL A 7 -4.82 -6.76 4.42
N ALA A 8 -3.91 -7.68 4.11
CA ALA A 8 -4.20 -8.82 3.23
C ALA A 8 -5.34 -9.70 3.80
N SER A 9 -5.32 -9.95 5.11
CA SER A 9 -6.37 -10.74 5.79
C SER A 9 -7.69 -9.99 5.96
N LEU A 10 -7.63 -8.65 6.02
CA LEU A 10 -8.79 -7.79 6.10
C LEU A 10 -9.56 -7.82 4.76
N CYS A 11 -8.83 -7.78 3.65
CA CYS A 11 -9.36 -7.74 2.29
C CYS A 11 -9.79 -9.13 1.77
N ALA A 12 -9.12 -10.20 2.20
CA ALA A 12 -9.40 -11.55 1.74
C ALA A 12 -10.84 -11.98 2.05
N PRO A 13 -11.64 -12.40 1.03
CA PRO A 13 -12.92 -13.04 1.26
C PRO A 13 -12.75 -14.32 2.07
N ARG A 14 -13.56 -14.50 3.11
CA ARG A 14 -13.48 -15.70 3.95
C ARG A 14 -14.39 -16.78 3.37
N PRO A 15 -13.95 -18.05 3.29
CA PRO A 15 -14.83 -19.15 2.99
C PRO A 15 -16.03 -19.09 3.95
N ALA A 16 -17.25 -19.21 3.42
CA ALA A 16 -18.43 -19.23 4.27
C ALA A 16 -18.33 -20.45 5.21
N CYS A 17 -17.99 -20.23 6.48
CA CYS A 17 -18.01 -21.29 7.48
C CYS A 17 -19.48 -21.69 7.73
N THR A 18 -19.94 -22.67 6.97
CA THR A 18 -21.07 -23.59 7.21
C THR A 18 -22.32 -23.01 7.89
N ARG A 19 -23.32 -22.60 7.07
CA ARG A 19 -24.77 -22.91 7.24
C ARG A 19 -25.71 -22.23 6.25
N ARG A 20 -25.23 -21.31 5.40
CA ARG A 20 -26.02 -20.75 4.28
C ARG A 20 -25.16 -20.64 3.01
N PRO A 21 -25.67 -21.03 1.83
CA PRO A 21 -25.04 -20.68 0.56
C PRO A 21 -25.01 -19.15 0.44
N GLY A 22 -23.83 -18.57 0.25
CA GLY A 22 -23.64 -17.13 0.07
C GLY A 22 -22.22 -16.84 -0.42
N GLU A 23 -22.05 -15.72 -1.11
CA GLU A 23 -20.73 -15.29 -1.59
C GLU A 23 -19.76 -15.09 -0.41
N PRO A 24 -18.49 -15.49 -0.55
CA PRO A 24 -17.44 -15.21 0.44
C PRO A 24 -17.38 -13.72 0.80
N VAL A 25 -17.42 -13.39 2.09
CA VAL A 25 -17.38 -12.00 2.58
C VAL A 25 -16.08 -11.74 3.32
N SER A 26 -15.39 -10.65 3.00
CA SER A 26 -14.17 -10.22 3.70
C SER A 26 -14.49 -9.56 5.04
N ARG A 27 -13.48 -9.45 5.90
CA ARG A 27 -13.62 -8.66 7.15
C ARG A 27 -13.86 -7.17 6.84
N LEU A 28 -13.24 -6.63 5.78
CA LEU A 28 -13.48 -5.26 5.31
C LEU A 28 -14.97 -5.01 5.05
N ALA A 29 -15.61 -5.90 4.30
CA ALA A 29 -17.03 -5.80 3.96
C ALA A 29 -17.93 -5.81 5.21
N ALA A 30 -17.65 -6.73 6.15
CA ALA A 30 -18.40 -6.80 7.41
C ALA A 30 -18.24 -5.51 8.23
N LEU A 31 -17.01 -4.99 8.32
CA LEU A 31 -16.69 -3.79 9.07
C LEU A 31 -17.39 -2.55 8.51
N VAL A 32 -17.29 -2.29 7.21
CA VAL A 32 -17.88 -1.07 6.62
C VAL A 32 -19.41 -1.14 6.59
N THR A 33 -19.97 -2.35 6.51
CA THR A 33 -21.42 -2.58 6.63
C THR A 33 -21.90 -2.28 8.04
N ALA A 34 -21.17 -2.74 9.07
CA ALA A 34 -21.48 -2.43 10.46
C ALA A 34 -21.36 -0.93 10.77
N LEU A 35 -20.33 -0.27 10.25
CA LEU A 35 -20.17 1.18 10.35
C LEU A 35 -21.32 1.94 9.70
N ALA A 36 -21.74 1.55 8.50
CA ALA A 36 -22.89 2.15 7.81
C ALA A 36 -24.18 1.99 8.61
N ALA A 37 -24.44 0.79 9.15
CA ALA A 37 -25.60 0.54 9.99
C ALA A 37 -25.59 1.40 11.27
N ARG A 38 -24.45 1.49 11.96
CA ARG A 38 -24.32 2.25 13.22
C ARG A 38 -24.40 3.76 13.02
N THR A 39 -23.84 4.27 11.93
CA THR A 39 -23.83 5.71 11.62
C THR A 39 -25.09 6.18 10.89
N GLY A 40 -25.92 5.27 10.37
CA GLY A 40 -27.08 5.60 9.54
C GLY A 40 -26.74 6.21 8.19
N ARG A 41 -25.48 6.15 7.76
CA ARG A 41 -24.99 6.76 6.52
C ARG A 41 -24.98 5.76 5.36
N PRO A 42 -25.09 6.24 4.11
CA PRO A 42 -24.92 5.39 2.94
C PRO A 42 -23.58 4.64 2.98
N ARG A 43 -23.60 3.33 2.68
CA ARG A 43 -22.39 2.48 2.69
C ARG A 43 -21.27 3.06 1.83
N THR A 44 -21.59 3.62 0.67
CA THR A 44 -20.64 4.26 -0.24
C THR A 44 -19.89 5.43 0.42
N ALA A 45 -20.58 6.26 1.20
CA ALA A 45 -19.98 7.37 1.93
C ALA A 45 -19.06 6.87 3.06
N VAL A 46 -19.48 5.82 3.76
CA VAL A 46 -18.65 5.16 4.81
C VAL A 46 -17.40 4.54 4.20
N CYS A 47 -17.50 3.82 3.08
CA CYS A 47 -16.36 3.25 2.37
C CYS A 47 -15.36 4.33 1.94
N ALA A 48 -15.85 5.43 1.36
CA ALA A 48 -15.00 6.53 0.93
C ALA A 48 -14.26 7.19 2.11
N GLU A 49 -14.96 7.45 3.23
CA GLU A 49 -14.32 7.99 4.43
C GLU A 49 -13.32 7.01 5.05
N TRP A 50 -13.67 5.72 5.11
CA TRP A 50 -12.79 4.68 5.62
C TRP A 50 -11.51 4.63 4.80
N PHE A 51 -11.62 4.66 3.48
CA PHE A 51 -10.49 4.69 2.56
C PHE A 51 -9.63 5.96 2.72
N LEU A 52 -10.25 7.14 2.82
CA LEU A 52 -9.51 8.39 3.05
C LEU A 52 -8.74 8.36 4.39
N ARG A 53 -9.35 7.82 5.45
CA ARG A 53 -8.65 7.61 6.74
C ARG A 53 -7.50 6.62 6.60
N TYR A 54 -7.64 5.56 5.80
CA TYR A 54 -6.55 4.63 5.50
C TYR A 54 -5.37 5.36 4.82
N LEU A 55 -5.64 6.17 3.80
CA LEU A 55 -4.62 6.95 3.11
C LEU A 55 -3.88 7.90 4.08
N GLU A 56 -4.63 8.64 4.90
CA GLU A 56 -4.04 9.60 5.83
C GLU A 56 -3.31 8.96 7.02
N ARG A 57 -3.82 7.86 7.57
CA ARG A 57 -3.28 7.24 8.78
C ARG A 57 -2.27 6.14 8.52
N VAL A 58 -2.22 5.59 7.31
CA VAL A 58 -1.33 4.47 6.95
C VAL A 58 -0.40 4.87 5.81
N VAL A 59 -0.92 5.43 4.72
CA VAL A 59 -0.10 5.70 3.51
C VAL A 59 0.75 6.95 3.67
N ARG A 60 0.19 8.07 4.16
CA ARG A 60 0.93 9.33 4.32
C ARG A 60 2.18 9.19 5.21
N PRO A 61 2.15 8.51 6.37
CA PRO A 61 3.36 8.29 7.16
C PRO A 61 4.44 7.50 6.42
N VAL A 62 4.07 6.51 5.60
CA VAL A 62 5.02 5.73 4.80
C VAL A 62 5.64 6.60 3.70
N LEU A 63 4.85 7.47 3.07
CA LEU A 63 5.37 8.46 2.11
C LEU A 63 6.29 9.49 2.77
N ARG A 64 5.98 9.97 3.97
CA ARG A 64 6.88 10.88 4.71
C ARG A 64 8.18 10.20 5.10
N LEU A 65 8.13 8.94 5.52
CA LEU A 65 9.35 8.19 5.84
C LEU A 65 10.28 8.07 4.62
N ASP A 66 9.71 7.86 3.44
CA ASP A 66 10.46 7.86 2.17
C ASP A 66 11.00 9.27 1.83
N GLY A 67 10.15 10.30 1.86
CA GLY A 67 10.52 11.65 1.46
C GLY A 67 11.49 12.36 2.39
N GLU A 68 11.30 12.19 3.70
CA GLU A 68 12.08 12.88 4.74
C GLU A 68 13.35 12.11 5.11
N ALA A 69 13.30 10.78 5.19
CA ALA A 69 14.44 9.96 5.64
C ALA A 69 15.09 9.12 4.53
N GLY A 70 14.49 9.04 3.34
CA GLY A 70 14.99 8.15 2.28
C GLY A 70 14.77 6.68 2.54
N ILE A 71 13.79 6.33 3.39
CA ILE A 71 13.53 4.94 3.77
C ILE A 71 12.21 4.49 3.13
N ALA A 72 12.31 3.67 2.09
CA ALA A 72 11.17 3.12 1.37
C ALA A 72 10.83 1.72 1.91
N LEU A 73 9.60 1.54 2.39
CA LEU A 73 9.15 0.24 2.92
C LEU A 73 8.54 -0.61 1.81
N GLU A 74 8.79 -1.93 1.82
CA GLU A 74 8.00 -2.92 1.09
C GLU A 74 6.62 -3.11 1.76
N ALA A 75 5.86 -2.01 1.87
CA ALA A 75 4.58 -1.93 2.56
C ALA A 75 3.43 -2.52 1.73
N HIS A 76 3.62 -3.73 1.20
CA HIS A 76 2.53 -4.52 0.60
C HIS A 76 1.52 -4.97 1.66
N GLN A 77 0.35 -5.45 1.24
CA GLN A 77 -0.77 -5.72 2.16
C GLN A 77 -0.44 -6.69 3.30
N GLN A 78 0.50 -7.62 3.10
CA GLN A 78 0.91 -8.56 4.15
C GLN A 78 1.84 -7.91 5.22
N ASN A 79 2.63 -6.90 4.86
CA ASN A 79 3.56 -6.20 5.75
C ASN A 79 2.93 -4.96 6.39
N THR A 80 1.73 -4.59 5.96
CA THR A 80 0.93 -3.53 6.57
C THR A 80 -0.09 -4.10 7.57
N LEU A 81 0.08 -3.73 8.84
CA LEU A 81 -0.88 -4.01 9.91
C LEU A 81 -1.70 -2.75 10.18
N LEU A 82 -3.00 -2.82 9.92
CA LEU A 82 -3.95 -1.74 10.17
C LEU A 82 -4.38 -1.74 11.64
N LEU A 83 -4.33 -0.56 12.27
CA LEU A 83 -4.91 -0.29 13.57
C LEU A 83 -6.28 0.33 13.36
N LEU A 84 -7.29 -0.27 13.95
CA LEU A 84 -8.65 0.22 13.96
C LEU A 84 -8.96 0.81 15.34
N ASP A 85 -9.65 1.95 15.37
CA ASP A 85 -10.21 2.48 16.62
C ASP A 85 -11.37 1.60 17.13
N ALA A 86 -11.91 1.96 18.29
CA ALA A 86 -13.01 1.22 18.93
C ALA A 86 -14.27 1.11 18.05
N ASP A 87 -14.42 2.02 17.08
CA ASP A 87 -15.52 2.02 16.13
C ASP A 87 -15.22 1.19 14.86
N GLY A 88 -13.95 0.90 14.59
CA GLY A 88 -13.53 0.22 13.37
C GLY A 88 -13.06 1.18 12.27
N TRP A 89 -12.75 2.44 12.56
CA TRP A 89 -12.12 3.33 11.59
C TRP A 89 -10.60 3.17 11.59
N PRO A 90 -9.91 3.37 10.45
CA PRO A 90 -8.45 3.42 10.41
C PRO A 90 -7.93 4.51 11.34
N ALA A 91 -7.09 4.11 12.29
CA ALA A 91 -6.48 4.99 13.27
C ALA A 91 -4.95 5.07 13.13
N GLY A 92 -4.34 4.09 12.45
CA GLY A 92 -2.90 4.07 12.21
C GLY A 92 -2.44 2.80 11.49
N GLY A 93 -1.14 2.74 11.19
CA GLY A 93 -0.48 1.55 10.65
C GLY A 93 0.69 1.12 11.52
N ARG A 94 0.96 -0.19 11.55
CA ARG A 94 2.24 -0.78 11.96
C ARG A 94 2.82 -1.48 10.75
N TYR A 95 4.11 -1.31 10.55
CA TYR A 95 4.87 -2.07 9.57
C TYR A 95 5.56 -3.25 10.25
N ARG A 96 5.68 -4.37 9.55
CA ARG A 96 6.46 -5.54 9.97
C ARG A 96 7.33 -5.98 8.80
N ASP A 97 8.26 -6.88 9.12
CA ASP A 97 9.30 -7.41 8.23
C ASP A 97 10.55 -6.53 8.17
N ASN A 98 11.63 -6.98 8.82
CA ASN A 98 12.88 -6.23 8.85
C ASN A 98 13.82 -6.60 7.70
N GLN A 99 13.36 -7.42 6.74
CA GLN A 99 14.06 -7.73 5.51
C GLN A 99 13.55 -6.89 4.33
N GLY A 100 12.34 -6.33 4.42
CA GLY A 100 11.65 -5.68 3.30
C GLY A 100 11.66 -4.14 3.33
N TYR A 101 12.81 -3.49 3.43
CA TYR A 101 12.89 -2.03 3.23
C TYR A 101 14.22 -1.60 2.59
N TYR A 102 14.21 -0.43 1.97
CA TYR A 102 15.34 0.13 1.24
C TYR A 102 15.74 1.49 1.80
N PHE A 103 17.03 1.76 1.79
CA PHE A 103 17.60 3.09 1.91
C PHE A 103 17.93 3.60 0.52
N ARG A 104 17.46 4.81 0.19
CA ARG A 104 17.84 5.46 -1.07
C ARG A 104 19.33 5.75 -1.08
N ALA A 105 20.02 5.37 -2.14
CA ALA A 105 21.44 5.66 -2.33
C ALA A 105 21.72 7.17 -2.23
N SER A 106 20.83 8.01 -2.75
CA SER A 106 20.92 9.48 -2.67
C SER A 106 20.91 10.04 -1.24
N ARG A 107 20.37 9.29 -0.27
CA ARG A 107 20.22 9.72 1.14
C ARG A 107 21.27 9.13 2.07
N ARG A 108 22.29 8.46 1.53
CA ARG A 108 23.34 7.78 2.32
C ARG A 108 24.02 8.68 3.35
N ALA A 109 24.45 9.88 2.95
CA ALA A 109 25.16 10.77 3.86
C ALA A 109 24.30 11.23 5.04
N GLU A 110 23.01 11.50 4.80
CA GLU A 110 22.06 11.89 5.84
C GLU A 110 21.78 10.74 6.81
N LEU A 111 21.60 9.52 6.28
CA LEU A 111 21.36 8.33 7.09
C LEU A 111 22.59 7.92 7.92
N ASP A 112 23.80 8.00 7.36
CA ASP A 112 25.04 7.72 8.08
C ASP A 112 25.30 8.74 9.20
N ALA A 113 24.93 10.01 9.00
CA ALA A 113 25.00 11.02 10.06
C ALA A 113 24.05 10.73 11.23
N LEU A 114 22.90 10.11 10.98
CA LEU A 114 21.93 9.71 12.01
C LEU A 114 22.34 8.43 12.73
N LEU A 115 22.86 7.45 11.99
CA LEU A 115 23.32 6.17 12.52
C LEU A 115 24.59 5.75 11.76
N PRO A 116 25.78 6.06 12.29
CA PRO A 116 27.03 5.72 11.63
C PRO A 116 27.17 4.21 11.36
N GLY A 117 27.54 3.86 10.14
CA GLY A 117 27.67 2.47 9.68
C GLY A 117 26.33 1.77 9.39
N VAL A 118 25.25 2.54 9.28
CA VAL A 118 23.96 2.03 8.80
C VAL A 118 24.14 1.42 7.41
N GLY A 119 23.65 0.21 7.20
CA GLY A 119 23.81 -0.52 5.93
C GLY A 119 25.18 -1.16 5.69
N ASP A 120 26.18 -1.03 6.57
CA ASP A 120 27.49 -1.69 6.35
C ASP A 120 27.39 -3.23 6.41
N ARG A 121 26.37 -3.73 7.13
CA ARG A 121 26.13 -5.15 7.34
C ARG A 121 24.99 -5.70 6.47
N SER A 122 24.47 -4.91 5.53
CA SER A 122 23.32 -5.28 4.71
C SER A 122 23.34 -4.57 3.36
N ASP A 123 22.81 -5.21 2.32
CA ASP A 123 22.66 -4.58 1.00
C ASP A 123 21.41 -3.66 0.92
N THR A 124 21.13 -2.91 2.00
CA THR A 124 19.89 -2.12 2.17
C THR A 124 19.89 -0.84 1.33
N PHE A 125 21.06 -0.33 0.97
CA PHE A 125 21.15 0.82 0.07
C PHE A 125 20.92 0.38 -1.36
N VAL A 126 19.88 0.94 -1.96
CA VAL A 126 19.44 0.61 -3.32
C VAL A 126 19.39 1.89 -4.14
N ASP A 127 19.72 1.79 -5.42
CA ASP A 127 19.60 2.91 -6.35
C ASP A 127 18.18 3.47 -6.35
N ASP A 128 18.07 4.79 -6.42
CA ASP A 128 16.80 5.49 -6.29
C ASP A 128 15.77 5.06 -7.35
N ASP A 129 16.21 4.83 -8.59
CA ASP A 129 15.33 4.37 -9.67
C ASP A 129 14.74 2.98 -9.40
N VAL A 130 15.54 2.08 -8.84
CA VAL A 130 15.11 0.73 -8.44
C VAL A 130 14.17 0.83 -7.23
N THR A 131 14.52 1.68 -6.26
CA THR A 131 13.70 1.94 -5.08
C THR A 131 12.33 2.46 -5.48
N ASP A 132 12.25 3.40 -6.41
CA ASP A 132 10.98 3.94 -6.89
C ASP A 132 10.14 2.88 -7.60
N GLU A 133 10.74 2.05 -8.48
CA GLU A 133 10.03 0.97 -9.16
C GLU A 133 9.41 -0.01 -8.14
N ARG A 134 10.19 -0.42 -7.14
CA ARG A 134 9.78 -1.38 -6.10
C ARG A 134 8.74 -0.76 -5.18
N PHE A 135 8.95 0.49 -4.75
CA PHE A 135 8.04 1.18 -3.84
C PHE A 135 6.68 1.48 -4.50
N ALA A 136 6.67 1.84 -5.78
CA ALA A 136 5.45 1.99 -6.57
C ALA A 136 4.65 0.69 -6.66
N TYR A 137 5.32 -0.45 -6.83
CA TYR A 137 4.65 -1.74 -6.79
C TYR A 137 4.10 -2.05 -5.40
N TYR A 138 4.89 -1.95 -4.34
CA TYR A 138 4.46 -2.41 -3.01
C TYR A 138 3.39 -1.51 -2.39
N LEU A 139 3.60 -0.19 -2.35
CA LEU A 139 2.66 0.74 -1.75
C LEU A 139 1.55 1.16 -2.73
N GLY A 140 1.89 1.44 -3.99
CA GLY A 140 0.91 1.84 -4.99
C GLY A 140 0.03 0.68 -5.45
N VAL A 141 0.64 -0.33 -6.07
CA VAL A 141 -0.10 -1.42 -6.76
C VAL A 141 -0.63 -2.46 -5.77
N ASN A 142 0.25 -3.11 -5.01
CA ASN A 142 -0.12 -4.22 -4.15
C ASN A 142 -1.00 -3.74 -2.98
N ASN A 143 -0.63 -2.62 -2.35
CA ASN A 143 -1.35 -2.08 -1.22
C ASN A 143 -2.60 -1.28 -1.63
N VAL A 144 -2.45 -0.04 -2.12
CA VAL A 144 -3.58 0.88 -2.28
C VAL A 144 -4.51 0.46 -3.42
N LEU A 145 -3.99 0.15 -4.61
CA LEU A 145 -4.83 -0.34 -5.71
C LEU A 145 -5.45 -1.70 -5.39
N GLY A 146 -4.71 -2.58 -4.71
CA GLY A 146 -5.26 -3.84 -4.19
C GLY A 146 -6.42 -3.64 -3.21
N LEU A 147 -6.35 -2.62 -2.35
CA LEU A 147 -7.43 -2.26 -1.42
C LEU A 147 -8.64 -1.69 -2.17
N ILE A 148 -8.44 -0.83 -3.18
CA ILE A 148 -9.52 -0.33 -4.06
C ILE A 148 -10.23 -1.50 -4.75
N GLY A 149 -9.47 -2.45 -5.33
CA GLY A 149 -10.03 -3.65 -5.94
C GLY A 149 -10.78 -4.55 -4.93
N ALA A 150 -10.36 -4.58 -3.66
CA ALA A 150 -11.08 -5.30 -2.61
C ALA A 150 -12.44 -4.67 -2.27
N PHE A 151 -12.56 -3.33 -2.34
CA PHE A 151 -13.85 -2.64 -2.26
C PHE A 151 -14.73 -2.93 -3.47
N GLY A 152 -14.17 -2.82 -4.69
CA GLY A 152 -14.89 -2.99 -5.94
C GLY A 152 -15.41 -4.41 -6.15
N SER A 153 -14.54 -5.41 -5.98
CA SER A 153 -14.89 -6.84 -6.16
C SER A 153 -16.00 -7.35 -5.24
N GLN A 154 -16.25 -6.68 -4.10
CA GLN A 154 -17.33 -7.02 -3.17
C GLN A 154 -18.51 -6.04 -3.25
N GLY A 155 -18.57 -5.17 -4.25
CA GLY A 155 -19.65 -4.21 -4.47
C GLY A 155 -19.83 -3.20 -3.32
N LEU A 156 -18.75 -2.90 -2.58
CA LEU A 156 -18.80 -2.02 -1.42
C LEU A 156 -18.78 -0.54 -1.81
N ALA A 157 -18.01 -0.20 -2.86
CA ALA A 157 -17.90 1.13 -3.45
C ALA A 157 -17.48 1.01 -4.93
N ASP A 158 -17.80 2.02 -5.74
CA ASP A 158 -17.29 2.13 -7.11
C ASP A 158 -15.79 2.44 -7.07
N GLU A 159 -14.97 1.66 -7.78
CA GLU A 159 -13.53 1.86 -7.85
C GLU A 159 -13.17 3.24 -8.42
N ARG A 160 -13.97 3.80 -9.36
CA ARG A 160 -13.73 5.12 -9.94
C ARG A 160 -13.80 6.22 -8.89
N LEU A 161 -14.71 6.08 -7.91
CA LEU A 161 -14.82 7.02 -6.80
C LEU A 161 -13.57 6.96 -5.91
N LEU A 162 -13.10 5.75 -5.58
CA LEU A 162 -11.91 5.58 -4.74
C LEU A 162 -10.63 5.98 -5.47
N LEU A 163 -10.52 5.71 -6.78
CA LEU A 163 -9.42 6.18 -7.62
C LEU A 163 -9.40 7.71 -7.69
N ALA A 164 -10.56 8.38 -7.76
CA ALA A 164 -10.62 9.85 -7.70
C ALA A 164 -10.18 10.39 -6.33
N ALA A 165 -10.59 9.74 -5.24
CA ALA A 165 -10.14 10.07 -3.90
C ALA A 165 -8.63 9.86 -3.74
N PHE A 166 -8.08 8.78 -4.30
CA PHE A 166 -6.65 8.49 -4.28
C PHE A 166 -5.85 9.51 -5.09
N ARG A 167 -6.30 9.87 -6.30
CA ARG A 167 -5.68 10.96 -7.09
C ARG A 167 -5.59 12.25 -6.30
N ARG A 168 -6.69 12.68 -5.66
CA ARG A 168 -6.69 13.89 -4.82
C ARG A 168 -5.68 13.80 -3.68
N PHE A 169 -5.66 12.67 -2.96
CA PHE A 169 -4.67 12.42 -1.92
C PHE A 169 -3.23 12.51 -2.44
N LEU A 170 -2.94 11.92 -3.60
CA LEU A 170 -1.62 11.96 -4.22
C LEU A 170 -1.22 13.38 -4.63
N THR A 171 -2.16 14.17 -5.18
CA THR A 171 -1.91 15.59 -5.51
C THR A 171 -1.52 16.36 -4.26
N ASP A 172 -2.26 16.18 -3.16
CA ASP A 172 -1.96 16.83 -1.88
C ASP A 172 -0.64 16.31 -1.27
N ALA A 173 -0.33 15.02 -1.43
CA ALA A 173 0.91 14.41 -0.94
C ALA A 173 2.15 14.80 -1.75
N ALA A 174 1.98 15.16 -3.04
CA ALA A 174 3.03 15.61 -3.94
C ALA A 174 3.36 17.10 -3.74
N ALA A 175 2.33 17.95 -3.66
CA ALA A 175 2.50 19.41 -3.78
C ALA A 175 1.60 20.22 -2.84
N GLY A 176 0.85 19.58 -1.94
CA GLY A 176 0.02 20.29 -0.95
C GLY A 176 0.85 20.92 0.18
N PRO A 177 0.19 21.64 1.11
CA PRO A 177 0.86 22.26 2.27
C PRO A 177 1.61 21.26 3.16
N ASP A 178 1.12 20.01 3.19
CA ASP A 178 1.68 18.87 3.93
C ASP A 178 2.33 17.84 2.98
N ALA A 179 2.93 18.32 1.88
CA ALA A 179 3.65 17.49 0.93
C ALA A 179 4.68 16.58 1.64
N THR A 180 4.76 15.35 1.19
CA THR A 180 5.49 14.28 1.89
C THR A 180 6.98 14.24 1.55
N GLY A 181 7.40 14.93 0.48
CA GLY A 181 8.76 14.87 -0.06
C GLY A 181 9.08 13.59 -0.84
N SER A 182 8.21 12.58 -0.83
CA SER A 182 8.38 11.36 -1.62
C SER A 182 8.16 11.65 -3.12
N PRO A 183 8.95 11.06 -4.03
CA PRO A 183 8.69 11.14 -5.47
C PRO A 183 7.51 10.27 -5.91
N LEU A 184 7.10 9.29 -5.09
CA LEU A 184 6.10 8.30 -5.46
C LEU A 184 4.74 8.92 -5.84
N PRO A 185 4.19 9.93 -5.13
CA PRO A 185 2.90 10.49 -5.49
C PRO A 185 2.86 11.14 -6.88
N ALA A 186 3.90 11.89 -7.25
CA ALA A 186 4.02 12.47 -8.59
C ALA A 186 4.14 11.36 -9.65
N ARG A 187 4.99 10.37 -9.39
CA ARG A 187 5.17 9.20 -10.27
C ARG A 187 3.86 8.47 -10.56
N LEU A 188 3.04 8.20 -9.53
CA LEU A 188 1.74 7.54 -9.68
C LEU A 188 0.70 8.38 -10.42
N LEU A 189 0.82 9.71 -10.43
CA LEU A 189 -0.07 10.59 -11.17
C LEU A 189 0.35 10.73 -12.64
N GLU A 190 1.65 10.79 -12.90
CA GLU A 190 2.22 11.17 -14.19
C GLU A 190 2.51 9.97 -15.10
N GLU A 191 2.95 8.83 -14.55
CA GLU A 191 3.30 7.68 -15.36
C GLU A 191 2.05 6.96 -15.91
N PRO A 192 1.89 6.81 -17.24
CA PRO A 192 0.74 6.10 -17.81
C PRO A 192 0.79 4.59 -17.58
N LEU A 193 1.98 4.06 -17.25
CA LEU A 193 2.29 2.64 -17.15
C LEU A 193 3.06 2.37 -15.87
N LEU A 194 2.66 1.33 -15.12
CA LEU A 194 3.33 0.92 -13.89
C LEU A 194 4.03 -0.44 -14.08
N ARG A 195 5.18 -0.58 -13.42
CA ARG A 195 5.89 -1.84 -13.30
C ARG A 195 5.25 -2.66 -12.19
N CYS A 196 4.80 -3.86 -12.52
CA CYS A 196 4.05 -4.73 -11.62
C CYS A 196 4.73 -6.10 -11.55
N LYS A 197 4.95 -6.60 -10.33
CA LYS A 197 5.56 -7.91 -10.11
C LYS A 197 4.67 -9.02 -10.64
N ALA A 198 5.20 -9.79 -11.58
CA ALA A 198 4.53 -10.93 -12.19
C ALA A 198 4.86 -12.20 -11.41
N ASN A 199 4.21 -12.40 -10.26
CA ASN A 199 4.48 -13.54 -9.37
C ASN A 199 4.39 -14.90 -10.08
N LEU A 200 3.38 -15.12 -10.92
CA LEU A 200 3.22 -16.37 -11.67
C LEU A 200 4.38 -16.61 -12.65
N LEU A 201 4.78 -15.57 -13.40
CA LEU A 201 5.86 -15.67 -14.37
C LEU A 201 7.22 -15.84 -13.68
N THR A 202 7.41 -15.18 -12.53
CA THR A 202 8.59 -15.33 -11.67
C THR A 202 8.74 -16.78 -11.23
N ARG A 203 7.65 -17.39 -10.72
CA ARG A 203 7.64 -18.82 -10.35
C ARG A 203 7.85 -19.75 -11.54
N LEU A 204 7.23 -19.46 -12.68
CA LEU A 204 7.40 -20.27 -13.90
C LEU A 204 8.86 -20.27 -14.39
N ARG A 205 9.61 -19.18 -14.16
CA ARG A 205 11.04 -19.08 -14.51
C ARG A 205 11.98 -19.65 -13.45
N GLY A 206 11.45 -20.19 -12.35
CA GLY A 206 12.27 -20.78 -11.30
C GLY A 206 13.15 -19.78 -10.54
N LEU A 207 12.79 -18.49 -10.56
CA LEU A 207 13.51 -17.48 -9.80
C LEU A 207 13.19 -17.62 -8.31
N ASP A 208 14.22 -17.59 -7.48
CA ASP A 208 14.10 -17.53 -6.03
C ASP A 208 14.37 -16.10 -5.56
N GLU A 209 13.34 -15.49 -4.98
CA GLU A 209 13.38 -14.11 -4.50
C GLU A 209 14.23 -13.93 -3.24
N LEU A 210 14.73 -15.03 -2.66
CA LEU A 210 15.69 -15.02 -1.57
C LEU A 210 17.14 -15.15 -2.05
N VAL A 211 17.35 -15.33 -3.36
CA VAL A 211 18.67 -15.59 -3.94
C VAL A 211 18.89 -14.68 -5.15
N GLY A 212 19.72 -13.65 -4.97
CA GLY A 212 20.21 -12.80 -6.04
C GLY A 212 19.97 -11.30 -5.80
N PRO A 213 20.43 -10.44 -6.71
CA PRO A 213 20.25 -8.99 -6.59
C PRO A 213 18.77 -8.58 -6.70
N VAL A 214 18.38 -7.54 -5.93
CA VAL A 214 16.99 -7.04 -5.80
C VAL A 214 16.36 -6.64 -7.15
N ASP A 215 17.18 -6.23 -8.11
CA ASP A 215 16.76 -5.81 -9.45
C ASP A 215 16.35 -6.99 -10.37
N THR A 216 16.89 -8.19 -10.13
CA THR A 216 16.81 -9.35 -11.04
C THR A 216 16.10 -10.56 -10.42
N GLN A 217 15.86 -10.55 -9.11
CA GLN A 217 15.23 -11.65 -8.38
C GLN A 217 13.74 -11.89 -8.72
N SER A 218 13.09 -10.99 -9.46
CA SER A 218 11.68 -11.12 -9.83
C SER A 218 11.38 -10.58 -11.21
N VAL A 219 10.40 -11.18 -11.89
CA VAL A 219 9.93 -10.68 -13.19
C VAL A 219 8.91 -9.59 -12.98
N TYR A 220 9.11 -8.46 -13.63
CA TYR A 220 8.15 -7.35 -13.67
C TYR A 220 7.59 -7.18 -15.09
N VAL A 221 6.27 -7.00 -15.17
CA VAL A 221 5.54 -6.66 -16.39
C VAL A 221 5.00 -5.24 -16.29
N THR A 222 4.60 -4.67 -17.42
CA THR A 222 4.04 -3.33 -17.46
C THR A 222 2.52 -3.40 -17.55
N VAL A 223 1.82 -2.64 -16.71
CA VAL A 223 0.35 -2.55 -16.67
C VAL A 223 -0.09 -1.10 -16.82
N ALA A 224 -1.31 -0.88 -17.35
CA ALA A 224 -1.88 0.45 -17.42
C ALA A 224 -2.09 1.01 -16.00
N ASN A 225 -1.76 2.29 -15.79
CA ASN A 225 -1.95 2.95 -14.52
C ASN A 225 -3.41 3.44 -14.38
N PRO A 226 -4.23 2.89 -13.48
CA PRO A 226 -5.62 3.35 -13.29
C PRO A 226 -5.73 4.70 -12.56
N VAL A 227 -4.63 5.18 -11.96
CA VAL A 227 -4.53 6.48 -11.30
C VAL A 227 -4.22 7.57 -12.31
N HIS A 228 -3.50 7.26 -13.39
CA HIS A 228 -3.24 8.20 -14.45
C HIS A 228 -4.56 8.59 -15.12
N ALA A 229 -4.89 9.87 -15.07
CA ALA A 229 -6.03 10.38 -15.84
C ALA A 229 -5.61 10.43 -17.32
N PRO A 230 -6.43 9.95 -18.26
CA PRO A 230 -6.22 10.28 -19.67
C PRO A 230 -6.36 11.79 -19.93
#